data_AF-A0A9D9QVE6-F1
#
_entry.id   AF-A0A9D9QVE6-F1
#
_cell.length_a   1.000
_cell.length_b   1.000
_cell.length_c   1.000
_cell.angle_alpha   90.00
_cell.angle_beta   90.00
_cell.angle_gamma   90.00
#
_symmetry.space_group_name_H-M   'P 1'
#
loop_
_entity.id
_entity.type
_entity.pdbx_description
1 polymer ?
#
loop_
_entity_poly.entity_id
_entity_poly.type
_entity_poly.pdbx_seq_one_letter_code
_entity_poly.pdbx_strand_id
1 'polypeptide(L)'
;MQSTNEKLSLLADMIAFAIVDGKLHDREYQFITLVAQELQIDKEILNQLFHQEHATEVVKNEFERIQHFYRLALLMFCDGVL
;
A
#
# COMPACT_ATOMS: atom_id res chain seq x y z
N MET A 1 1.75 -2.16 19.60
CA MET A 1 0.39 -2.21 19.02
C MET A 1 0.37 -1.18 17.92
N GLN A 2 0.25 -1.59 16.65
CA GLN A 2 0.08 -0.58 15.61
C GLN A 2 -1.25 0.12 15.82
N SER A 3 -1.22 1.44 15.84
CA SER A 3 -2.43 2.26 15.97
C SER A 3 -3.24 2.22 14.68
N THR A 4 -4.55 2.42 14.76
CA THR A 4 -5.45 2.36 13.58
C THR A 4 -4.97 3.28 12.45
N ASN A 5 -4.39 4.44 12.78
CA ASN A 5 -3.79 5.35 11.81
C ASN A 5 -2.60 4.75 11.06
N GLU A 6 -1.74 3.97 11.72
CA GLU A 6 -0.58 3.34 11.07
C GLU A 6 -1.03 2.27 10.07
N LYS A 7 -2.09 1.51 10.40
CA LYS A 7 -2.66 0.52 9.48
C LYS A 7 -3.26 1.18 8.22
N LEU A 8 -3.96 2.30 8.41
CA LEU A 8 -4.52 3.08 7.31
C LEU A 8 -3.42 3.72 6.44
N SER A 9 -2.39 4.28 7.07
CA SER A 9 -1.23 4.84 6.36
C SER A 9 -0.51 3.78 5.53
N LEU A 10 -0.35 2.57 6.06
CA LEU A 10 0.25 1.45 5.33
C LEU A 10 -0.57 1.07 4.09
N LEU A 11 -1.90 0.98 4.23
CA LEU A 11 -2.79 0.67 3.11
C LEU A 11 -2.81 1.78 2.06
N ALA A 12 -2.80 3.05 2.47
CA ALA A 12 -2.70 4.19 1.58
C ALA A 12 -1.39 4.15 0.75
N ASP A 13 -0.26 3.85 1.40
CA ASP A 13 1.03 3.68 0.73
C ASP A 13 0.96 2.54 -0.30
N MET A 14 0.36 1.40 0.06
CA MET A 14 0.21 0.25 -0.83
C MET A 14 -0.66 0.56 -2.05
N ILE A 15 -1.75 1.31 -1.86
CA ILE A 15 -2.62 1.78 -2.94
C ILE A 15 -1.84 2.73 -3.85
N ALA A 16 -1.08 3.67 -3.28
CA ALA A 16 -0.24 4.58 -4.05
C ALA A 16 0.82 3.85 -4.89
N PHE A 17 1.42 2.77 -4.36
CA PHE A 17 2.35 1.93 -5.14
C PHE A 17 1.68 1.19 -6.28
N ALA A 18 0.51 0.61 -6.02
CA ALA A 18 -0.22 -0.15 -7.02
C ALA A 18 -0.81 0.72 -8.15
N ILE A 19 -0.78 2.06 -8.01
CA ILE A 19 -1.27 3.01 -9.02
C ILE A 19 -0.10 3.81 -9.62
N VAL A 20 1.16 3.43 -9.37
CA VAL A 20 2.36 4.13 -9.87
C VAL A 20 2.39 4.27 -11.40
N ASP A 21 1.86 3.29 -12.13
CA ASP A 21 1.78 3.31 -13.59
C ASP A 21 0.45 3.91 -14.11
N GLY A 22 -0.37 4.46 -13.21
CA GLY A 22 -1.69 5.03 -13.48
C GLY A 22 -2.79 3.98 -13.65
N LYS A 23 -2.54 2.69 -13.38
CA LYS A 23 -3.53 1.62 -13.52
C LYS A 23 -3.45 0.63 -12.37
N LEU A 24 -4.55 0.52 -11.63
CA LEU A 24 -4.71 -0.56 -10.68
C LEU A 24 -5.11 -1.86 -11.41
N HIS A 25 -4.25 -2.87 -11.38
CA HIS A 25 -4.57 -4.19 -11.94
C HIS A 25 -5.35 -5.04 -10.95
N ASP A 26 -6.14 -6.00 -11.46
CA ASP A 26 -6.96 -6.90 -10.63
C ASP A 26 -6.14 -7.66 -9.57
N ARG A 27 -4.89 -8.03 -9.88
CA ARG A 27 -3.98 -8.71 -8.94
C ARG A 27 -3.57 -7.81 -7.79
N GLU A 28 -3.29 -6.53 -8.09
CA GLU A 28 -2.88 -5.55 -7.09
C GLU A 28 -4.06 -5.20 -6.17
N TYR A 29 -5.27 -5.06 -6.74
CA TYR A 29 -6.49 -4.89 -5.97
C TYR A 29 -6.76 -6.09 -5.05
N GLN A 30 -6.59 -7.31 -5.55
CA GLN A 30 -6.72 -8.54 -4.74
C GLN A 30 -5.70 -8.57 -3.60
N PHE A 31 -4.44 -8.21 -3.87
CA PHE A 31 -3.39 -8.17 -2.86
C PHE A 31 -3.68 -7.13 -1.76
N ILE A 32 -4.05 -5.90 -2.15
CA ILE A 32 -4.42 -4.85 -1.20
C ILE A 32 -5.64 -5.26 -0.36
N THR A 33 -6.63 -5.91 -0.98
CA THR A 33 -7.81 -6.42 -0.27
C THR A 33 -7.43 -7.49 0.76
N LEU A 34 -6.52 -8.39 0.41
CA LEU A 34 -6.02 -9.43 1.32
C LEU A 34 -5.30 -8.82 2.53
N VAL A 35 -4.45 -7.81 2.29
CA VAL A 35 -3.76 -7.09 3.37
C VAL A 35 -4.73 -6.31 4.25
N ALA A 36 -5.76 -5.70 3.67
CA ALA A 36 -6.81 -5.03 4.45
C ALA A 36 -7.56 -6.00 5.37
N GLN A 37 -7.84 -7.22 4.91
CA GLN A 37 -8.47 -8.27 5.71
C GLN A 37 -7.58 -8.68 6.89
N GLU A 38 -6.29 -8.91 6.65
CA GLU A 38 -5.31 -9.24 7.71
C GLU A 38 -5.16 -8.11 8.75
N LEU A 39 -5.26 -6.86 8.30
CA LEU A 39 -5.23 -5.69 9.18
C LEU A 39 -6.54 -5.43 9.93
N GLN A 40 -7.59 -6.22 9.65
CA GLN A 40 -8.96 -6.06 10.14
C GLN A 40 -9.56 -4.69 9.78
N ILE A 41 -9.35 -4.26 8.54
CA ILE A 41 -9.91 -3.03 7.99
C ILE A 41 -11.13 -3.38 7.14
N ASP A 42 -12.23 -2.67 7.39
CA ASP A 42 -13.46 -2.85 6.63
C ASP A 42 -13.29 -2.46 5.16
N LYS A 43 -13.98 -3.21 4.30
CA LYS A 43 -13.96 -2.96 2.85
C LYS A 43 -14.47 -1.56 2.48
N GLU A 44 -15.36 -0.99 3.29
CA GLU A 44 -15.84 0.39 3.10
C GLU A 44 -14.71 1.41 3.30
N ILE A 45 -13.88 1.22 4.32
CA ILE A 45 -12.72 2.08 4.60
C ILE A 45 -11.67 1.90 3.50
N LEU A 46 -11.46 0.67 3.05
CA LEU A 46 -10.57 0.39 1.92
C LEU A 46 -11.04 1.11 0.65
N ASN A 47 -12.32 1.03 0.32
CA ASN A 47 -12.89 1.74 -0.83
C ASN A 47 -12.75 3.26 -0.68
N GLN A 48 -12.90 3.81 0.52
CA GLN A 48 -12.65 5.24 0.78
C GLN A 48 -11.19 5.62 0.49
N LEU A 49 -10.22 4.79 0.87
CA LEU A 49 -8.80 5.02 0.57
C LEU A 49 -8.51 5.01 -0.93
N PHE A 50 -9.23 4.22 -1.73
CA PHE A 50 -9.13 4.26 -3.20
C PHE A 50 -9.75 5.52 -3.81
N HIS A 51 -10.72 6.15 -3.15
CA HIS A 51 -11.38 7.38 -3.62
C HIS A 51 -10.70 8.66 -3.11
N GLN A 52 -9.86 8.56 -2.07
CA GLN A 52 -8.96 9.63 -1.69
C GLN A 52 -7.84 9.68 -2.73
N GLU A 53 -7.81 10.74 -3.55
CA GLU A 53 -6.62 11.10 -4.30
C GLU A 53 -5.49 11.37 -3.31
N HIS A 54 -4.70 10.33 -3.02
CA HIS A 54 -3.43 10.49 -2.36
C HIS A 54 -2.50 11.17 -3.37
N ALA A 55 -2.46 12.50 -3.32
CA ALA A 55 -1.38 13.26 -3.93
C ALA A 55 -0.09 12.57 -3.51
N THR A 56 0.64 12.03 -4.48
CA THR A 56 1.89 11.32 -4.27
C THR A 56 2.84 12.28 -3.57
N GLU A 57 2.84 12.27 -2.23
CA GLU A 57 3.81 13.07 -1.49
C GLU A 57 5.15 12.42 -1.75
N VAL A 58 5.94 13.07 -2.59
CA VAL A 58 7.32 12.69 -2.89
C VAL A 58 8.04 12.55 -1.56
N VAL A 59 8.41 11.32 -1.22
CA VAL A 59 9.10 10.95 0.02
C VAL A 59 10.35 11.81 0.17
N LYS A 60 10.30 12.80 1.09
CA LYS A 60 11.37 13.81 1.23
C LYS A 60 12.56 13.30 2.03
N ASN A 61 12.37 12.28 2.89
CA ASN A 61 13.36 11.84 3.87
C ASN A 61 14.00 10.49 3.49
N GLU A 62 15.32 10.37 3.69
CA GLU A 62 16.14 9.21 3.34
C GLU A 62 15.76 7.93 4.08
N PHE A 63 15.36 8.04 5.34
CA PHE A 63 14.91 6.90 6.13
C PHE A 63 13.63 6.28 5.55
N GLU A 64 12.68 7.14 5.16
CA GLU A 64 11.42 6.71 4.56
C GLU A 64 11.66 6.09 3.18
N ARG A 65 12.61 6.62 2.39
CA ARG A 65 13.02 6.00 1.12
C ARG A 65 13.59 4.59 1.32
N ILE A 66 14.39 4.38 2.37
CA ILE A 66 14.95 3.06 2.71
C ILE A 66 13.84 2.09 3.13
N GLN A 67 12.86 2.54 3.94
CA GLN A 67 11.71 1.71 4.30
C GLN A 67 10.85 1.37 3.08
N HIS A 68 10.64 2.33 2.17
CA HIS A 68 9.94 2.09 0.91
C HIS A 68 10.65 1.06 0.03
N PHE A 69 11.98 1.17 -0.10
CA PHE A 69 12.76 0.19 -0.84
C PHE A 69 12.62 -1.22 -0.25
N TYR A 70 12.66 -1.35 1.07
CA TYR A 70 12.44 -2.63 1.74
C TYR A 70 11.02 -3.19 1.51
N ARG A 71 9.99 -2.34 1.55
CA ARG A 71 8.60 -2.75 1.24
C ARG A 71 8.49 -3.25 -0.21
N LEU A 72 9.09 -2.54 -1.16
CA LEU A 72 9.16 -2.95 -2.57
C LEU A 72 9.88 -4.30 -2.74
N ALA A 73 11.03 -4.48 -2.10
CA ALA A 73 11.80 -5.72 -2.16
C ALA A 73 11.01 -6.92 -1.60
N LEU A 74 10.26 -6.72 -0.51
CA LEU A 74 9.38 -7.75 0.06
C LEU A 74 8.20 -8.09 -0.87
N LEU A 75 7.68 -7.09 -1.58
CA LEU A 75 6.59 -7.26 -2.54
C LEU A 75 7.06 -8.05 -3.77
N MET A 76 8.25 -7.73 -4.31
CA MET A 76 8.87 -8.48 -5.41
C MET A 76 9.25 -9.91 -4.99
N PHE A 77 9.67 -10.11 -3.74
CA PHE A 77 9.93 -11.45 -3.21
C PHE A 77 8.67 -12.32 -3.13
N CYS A 78 7.50 -11.73 -2.85
CA CYS A 78 6.23 -12.46 -2.86
C CYS A 78 5.82 -12.94 -4.26
N ASP A 79 6.30 -12.28 -5.32
CA ASP A 79 6.08 -12.69 -6.72
C ASP A 79 7.02 -13.81 -7.19
N GLY A 80 7.98 -14.25 -6.36
CA GLY A 80 8.82 -15.42 -6.63
C GLY A 80 9.86 -15.25 -7.76
N VAL A 81 10.09 -14.02 -8.23
CA VAL A 81 11.13 -13.71 -9.22
C VAL A 81 12.29 -13.02 -8.51
N LEU A 82 13.42 -13.72 -8.45
CA LEU A 82 14.71 -13.25 -7.97
C LEU A 82 15.74 -13.42 -9.10
#